data_AF-A0A0L0GSK7-F1
#
_entry.id   AF-A0A0L0GSK7-F1
#
_cell.length_a   1.000
_cell.length_b   1.000
_cell.length_c   1.000
_cell.angle_alpha   90.00
_cell.angle_beta   90.00
_cell.angle_gamma   90.00
#
_symmetry.space_group_name_H-M   'P 1'
#
loop_
_entity.id
_entity.type
_entity.pdbx_description
1 polymer ?
#
loop_
_entity_poly.entity_id
_entity_poly.type
_entity_poly.pdbx_seq_one_letter_code
_entity_poly.pdbx_strand_id
1 'polypeptide(L)'
;MNDGTDYRAILSADIPIIDVRAPVEFSQGAMPAAVNLPLMDDDERAAVGTCYKRQGSEAALALGHQLVSGEKRAKRITAWREACARAPQGYLCCARGGQRSHIVQQWLKASGVDFPLVVGGYKALRQAAIQATETLVQHPLVLIGG
;
A
#
# COMPACT_ATOMS: atom_id res chain seq x y z
N MET A 1 -14.42 -5.78 -13.64
CA MET A 1 -13.77 -5.28 -12.41
C MET A 1 -12.28 -5.40 -12.65
N ASN A 2 -11.49 -4.37 -12.35
CA ASN A 2 -10.05 -4.39 -12.56
C ASN A 2 -9.41 -5.10 -11.35
N ASP A 3 -8.80 -6.26 -11.56
CA ASP A 3 -8.32 -7.18 -10.51
C ASP A 3 -7.09 -6.67 -9.74
N GLY A 4 -6.83 -5.35 -9.76
CA GLY A 4 -5.68 -4.71 -9.13
C GLY A 4 -4.36 -4.99 -9.84
N THR A 5 -4.42 -5.41 -11.10
CA THR A 5 -3.26 -5.78 -11.95
C THR A 5 -3.02 -4.82 -13.10
N ASP A 6 -4.03 -4.02 -13.51
CA ASP A 6 -3.83 -2.98 -14.52
C ASP A 6 -3.23 -1.72 -13.87
N TYR A 7 -1.92 -1.79 -13.66
CA TYR A 7 -1.14 -0.73 -13.04
C TYR A 7 -1.17 0.57 -13.84
N ARG A 8 -1.23 0.49 -15.18
CA ARG A 8 -1.28 1.70 -16.01
C ARG A 8 -2.57 2.46 -15.80
N ALA A 9 -3.72 1.78 -15.82
CA ALA A 9 -4.99 2.42 -15.55
C ALA A 9 -5.06 3.02 -14.14
N ILE A 10 -4.53 2.31 -13.13
CA ILE A 10 -4.46 2.82 -11.75
C ILE A 10 -3.66 4.12 -11.68
N LEU A 11 -2.50 4.16 -12.33
CA LEU A 11 -1.60 5.31 -12.30
C LEU A 11 -2.12 6.48 -13.14
N SER A 12 -2.62 6.23 -14.35
CA SER A 12 -3.04 7.30 -15.27
C SER A 12 -4.34 7.98 -14.86
N ALA A 13 -5.20 7.28 -14.12
CA ALA A 13 -6.47 7.81 -13.64
C ALA A 13 -6.39 8.37 -12.21
N ASP A 14 -5.18 8.52 -11.66
CA ASP A 14 -4.94 8.97 -10.28
C ASP A 14 -5.85 8.27 -9.26
N ILE A 15 -6.01 6.95 -9.42
CA ILE A 15 -6.88 6.18 -8.53
C ILE A 15 -6.31 6.25 -7.11
N PRO A 16 -7.12 6.61 -6.09
CA PRO A 16 -6.62 6.73 -4.74
C PRO A 16 -6.04 5.42 -4.20
N ILE A 17 -4.87 5.50 -3.57
CA ILE A 17 -4.19 4.34 -2.98
C ILE A 17 -4.09 4.54 -1.47
N ILE A 18 -4.62 3.60 -0.70
CA ILE A 18 -4.38 3.55 0.75
C ILE A 18 -3.10 2.73 0.97
N ASP A 19 -1.99 3.43 1.21
CA ASP A 19 -0.69 2.82 1.46
C ASP A 19 -0.56 2.47 2.96
N VAL A 20 -0.47 1.17 3.25
CA VAL A 20 -0.40 0.63 4.60
C VAL A 20 1.03 0.35 5.08
N ARG A 21 2.04 0.76 4.30
CA ARG A 21 3.45 0.71 4.73
C ARG A 21 3.70 1.67 5.89
N ALA A 22 4.81 1.49 6.58
CA ALA A 22 5.19 2.39 7.65
C ALA A 22 5.55 3.78 7.09
N PRO A 23 5.43 4.86 7.89
CA PRO A 23 5.74 6.22 7.46
C PRO A 23 7.12 6.38 6.82
N VAL A 24 8.16 5.73 7.34
CA VAL A 24 9.52 5.76 6.78
C VAL A 24 9.60 5.16 5.37
N GLU A 25 8.78 4.17 5.04
CA GLU A 25 8.74 3.57 3.70
C GLU A 25 7.98 4.48 2.72
N PHE A 26 6.94 5.17 3.21
CA PHE A 26 6.14 6.09 2.40
C PHE A 26 6.92 7.36 2.06
N SER A 27 7.65 7.93 3.02
CA SER A 27 8.46 9.13 2.83
C SER A 27 9.64 8.93 1.87
N GLN A 28 10.18 7.72 1.78
CA GLN A 28 11.21 7.36 0.79
C GLN A 28 10.66 7.28 -0.64
N GLY A 29 9.35 7.14 -0.81
CA GLY A 29 8.70 7.06 -2.11
C GLY A 29 7.28 6.55 -2.01
N ALA A 30 6.35 7.29 -2.60
CA ALA A 30 4.93 6.98 -2.65
C ALA A 30 4.39 7.23 -4.07
N MET A 31 3.19 6.70 -4.34
CA MET A 31 2.47 7.06 -5.56
C MET A 31 1.77 8.41 -5.35
N PRO A 32 1.65 9.27 -6.38
CA PRO A 32 1.10 10.62 -6.23
C PRO A 32 -0.29 10.65 -5.58
N ALA A 33 -1.19 9.75 -5.99
CA ALA A 33 -2.54 9.63 -5.45
C ALA A 33 -2.64 8.80 -4.15
N ALA A 34 -1.51 8.50 -3.50
CA ALA A 34 -1.51 7.66 -2.30
C ALA A 34 -1.64 8.46 -1.00
N VAL A 35 -2.39 7.92 -0.05
CA VAL A 35 -2.46 8.38 1.34
C VAL A 35 -1.87 7.32 2.26
N ASN A 36 -1.04 7.73 3.23
CA ASN A 36 -0.45 6.78 4.16
C ASN A 36 -1.35 6.55 5.37
N LEU A 37 -1.84 5.32 5.52
CA LEU A 37 -2.54 4.86 6.72
C LEU A 37 -1.87 3.56 7.19
N PRO A 38 -0.78 3.68 7.97
CA PRO A 38 0.12 2.57 8.24
C PRO A 38 -0.55 1.45 9.05
N LEU A 39 -0.27 0.20 8.69
CA LEU A 39 -0.56 -0.95 9.55
C LEU A 39 0.28 -0.93 10.83
N MET A 40 1.51 -0.41 10.73
CA MET A 40 2.50 -0.32 11.81
C MET A 40 3.28 0.98 11.67
N ASP A 41 3.58 1.64 12.78
CA ASP A 41 4.55 2.74 12.78
C ASP A 41 5.99 2.24 12.56
N ASP A 42 6.95 3.14 12.51
CA ASP A 42 8.33 2.81 12.17
C ASP A 42 9.00 1.89 13.19
N ASP A 43 8.69 2.05 14.47
CA ASP A 43 9.22 1.25 15.57
C ASP A 43 8.59 -0.15 15.60
N GLU A 44 7.27 -0.23 15.48
CA GLU A 44 6.53 -1.49 15.35
C GLU A 44 7.02 -2.28 14.13
N ARG A 45 7.20 -1.61 12.99
CA ARG A 45 7.75 -2.20 11.76
C ARG A 45 9.17 -2.72 11.98
N ALA A 46 10.03 -1.96 12.65
CA ALA A 46 11.40 -2.37 12.94
C ALA A 46 11.46 -3.59 13.87
N ALA A 47 10.62 -3.63 14.90
CA ALA A 47 10.50 -4.76 15.83
C ALA A 47 10.03 -6.03 15.11
N VAL A 48 8.95 -5.93 14.32
CA VAL A 48 8.40 -7.07 13.55
C VAL A 48 9.39 -7.53 12.48
N GLY A 49 10.06 -6.61 11.79
CA GLY A 49 11.10 -6.96 10.81
C GLY A 49 12.31 -7.67 11.43
N THR A 50 12.70 -7.28 12.64
CA THR A 50 13.76 -7.95 13.40
C THR A 50 13.33 -9.33 13.86
N CYS A 51 12.10 -9.46 14.38
CA CYS A 51 11.51 -10.75 14.75
C CYS A 51 11.45 -11.71 13.56
N TYR A 52 10.98 -11.23 12.40
CA TYR A 52 10.92 -12.02 11.17
C TYR A 52 12.28 -12.60 10.78
N LYS A 53 13.33 -11.79 10.82
CA LYS A 53 14.70 -12.23 10.49
C LYS A 53 15.26 -13.25 11.50
N ARG A 54 14.90 -13.15 12.77
CA ARG A 54 15.46 -13.97 13.85
C ARG A 54 14.66 -15.24 14.14
N GLN A 55 13.34 -15.17 14.04
CA GLN A 55 12.39 -16.18 14.54
C GLN A 55 11.40 -16.65 13.48
N GLY A 56 11.44 -16.08 12.26
CA GLY A 56 10.61 -16.49 11.15
C GLY A 56 9.22 -15.83 11.11
N SER A 57 8.41 -16.28 10.14
CA SER A 57 7.16 -15.61 9.78
C SER A 57 6.08 -15.69 10.85
N GLU A 58 5.92 -16.84 11.51
CA GLU A 58 4.84 -17.02 12.50
C GLU A 58 5.07 -16.16 13.75
N ALA A 59 6.30 -16.13 14.26
CA ALA A 59 6.66 -15.29 15.40
C ALA A 59 6.49 -13.79 15.08
N ALA A 60 6.86 -13.36 13.88
CA ALA A 60 6.66 -11.98 13.44
C ALA A 60 5.18 -11.62 13.31
N LEU A 61 4.35 -12.54 12.82
CA LEU A 61 2.90 -12.36 12.72
C LEU A 61 2.26 -12.24 14.10
N ALA A 62 2.62 -13.13 15.03
CA ALA A 62 2.15 -13.09 16.41
C ALA A 62 2.54 -11.78 17.09
N LEU A 63 3.80 -11.35 16.96
CA LEU A 63 4.27 -10.06 17.47
C LEU A 63 3.50 -8.89 16.84
N GLY A 64 3.25 -8.93 15.53
CA GLY A 64 2.47 -7.90 14.85
C GLY A 64 1.04 -7.77 15.41
N HIS A 65 0.37 -8.89 15.66
CA HIS A 65 -0.95 -8.89 16.28
C HIS A 65 -0.93 -8.36 17.73
N GLN A 66 0.14 -8.64 18.48
CA GLN A 66 0.31 -8.11 19.83
C GLN A 66 0.52 -6.59 19.83
N LEU A 67 1.41 -6.09 18.97
CA LEU A 67 1.73 -4.66 18.85
C LEU A 67 0.54 -3.83 18.36
N VAL A 68 -0.23 -4.38 17.42
CA VAL A 68 -1.40 -3.75 16.81
C VAL A 68 -2.69 -4.35 17.39
N SER A 69 -2.92 -4.08 18.67
CA SER A 69 -4.05 -4.60 19.43
C SER A 69 -4.86 -3.49 20.13
N GLY A 70 -5.99 -3.85 20.72
CA GLY A 70 -6.83 -2.96 21.53
C GLY A 70 -7.25 -1.68 20.79
N GLU A 71 -7.12 -0.54 21.48
CA GLU A 71 -7.51 0.76 20.93
C GLU A 71 -6.74 1.16 19.67
N LYS A 72 -5.43 0.83 19.58
CA LYS A 72 -4.65 1.19 18.39
C LYS A 72 -5.24 0.55 17.14
N ARG A 73 -5.57 -0.74 17.23
CA ARG A 73 -6.22 -1.48 16.15
C ARG A 73 -7.57 -0.87 15.79
N ALA A 74 -8.39 -0.54 16.78
CA ALA A 74 -9.69 0.09 16.55
C ALA A 74 -9.57 1.46 15.85
N LYS A 75 -8.61 2.29 16.27
CA LYS A 75 -8.30 3.58 15.64
C LYS A 75 -7.87 3.41 14.18
N ARG A 76 -6.96 2.47 13.90
CA ARG A 76 -6.50 2.17 12.53
C ARG A 76 -7.64 1.67 11.64
N ILE A 77 -8.48 0.75 12.13
CA ILE A 77 -9.65 0.26 11.39
C ILE A 77 -10.61 1.40 11.06
N THR A 78 -10.89 2.28 12.03
CA THR A 78 -11.78 3.43 11.82
C THR A 78 -11.22 4.36 10.73
N ALA A 79 -9.93 4.71 10.81
CA ALA A 79 -9.28 5.54 9.82
C ALA A 79 -9.31 4.94 8.40
N TRP A 80 -9.08 3.62 8.28
CA TRP A 80 -9.19 2.95 6.98
C TRP A 80 -10.62 2.95 6.44
N ARG A 81 -11.63 2.70 7.29
CA ARG A 81 -13.04 2.72 6.86
C ARG A 81 -13.43 4.11 6.31
N GLU A 82 -13.02 5.16 6.99
CA GLU A 82 -13.26 6.54 6.52
C GLU A 82 -12.55 6.82 5.20
N ALA A 83 -11.31 6.35 5.03
CA ALA A 83 -10.58 6.52 3.79
C ALA A 83 -11.23 5.74 2.63
N CYS A 84 -11.67 4.50 2.87
CA CYS A 84 -12.42 3.70 1.90
C CYS A 84 -13.73 4.38 1.50
N ALA A 85 -14.45 4.99 2.46
CA ALA A 85 -15.69 5.72 2.17
C ALA A 85 -15.44 6.98 1.31
N ARG A 86 -14.30 7.66 1.50
CA ARG A 86 -13.89 8.80 0.66
C ARG A 86 -13.39 8.38 -0.73
N ALA A 87 -12.91 7.15 -0.87
CA ALA A 87 -12.32 6.63 -2.10
C ALA A 87 -12.83 5.21 -2.43
N PRO A 88 -14.11 5.03 -2.79
CA PRO A 88 -14.72 3.71 -2.98
C PRO A 88 -14.11 2.90 -4.14
N GLN A 89 -13.51 3.58 -5.12
CA GLN A 89 -12.80 2.99 -6.24
C GLN A 89 -11.29 2.81 -6.00
N GLY A 90 -10.82 3.08 -4.78
CA GLY A 90 -9.40 3.01 -4.43
C GLY A 90 -8.89 1.59 -4.21
N TYR A 91 -7.59 1.49 -3.95
CA TYR A 91 -6.92 0.23 -3.66
C TYR A 91 -6.06 0.30 -2.40
N LEU A 92 -5.97 -0.82 -1.67
CA LEU A 92 -4.98 -1.00 -0.61
C LEU A 92 -3.65 -1.45 -1.19
N CYS A 93 -2.56 -0.88 -0.68
CA CYS A 93 -1.23 -1.18 -1.17
C CYS A 93 -0.25 -1.34 -0.01
N CYS A 94 0.61 -2.35 -0.09
CA CYS A 94 1.82 -2.44 0.73
C CYS A 94 3.05 -2.57 -0.17
N ALA A 95 4.25 -2.78 0.39
CA ALA A 95 5.48 -2.78 -0.42
C ALA A 95 5.48 -3.76 -1.60
N ARG A 96 4.91 -4.96 -1.43
CA ARG A 96 4.96 -6.05 -2.42
C ARG A 96 3.64 -6.82 -2.59
N GLY A 97 2.52 -6.28 -2.09
CA GLY A 97 1.23 -6.98 -2.09
C GLY A 97 1.20 -8.23 -1.19
N GLY A 98 2.01 -8.25 -0.13
CA GLY A 98 2.15 -9.39 0.78
C GLY A 98 1.18 -9.35 1.97
N GLN A 99 1.59 -9.97 3.09
CA GLN A 99 0.75 -10.14 4.28
C GLN A 99 0.17 -8.84 4.85
N ARG A 100 0.91 -7.73 4.84
CA ARG A 100 0.47 -6.46 5.45
C ARG A 100 -0.85 -5.94 4.85
N SER A 101 -0.95 -5.88 3.52
CA SER A 101 -2.19 -5.44 2.86
C SER A 101 -3.32 -6.44 3.04
N HIS A 102 -3.03 -7.74 3.07
CA HIS A 102 -4.04 -8.77 3.31
C HIS A 102 -4.61 -8.72 4.75
N ILE A 103 -3.78 -8.48 5.76
CA ILE A 103 -4.23 -8.30 7.15
C ILE A 103 -5.19 -7.11 7.25
N VAL A 104 -4.82 -5.98 6.64
CA VAL A 104 -5.67 -4.78 6.62
C VAL A 104 -6.99 -5.05 5.91
N GLN A 105 -6.94 -5.70 4.74
CA GLN A 105 -8.13 -6.10 3.99
C GLN A 105 -9.03 -7.03 4.79
N GLN A 106 -8.46 -8.03 5.49
CA GLN A 106 -9.24 -8.93 6.35
C GLN A 106 -9.93 -8.19 7.49
N TRP A 107 -9.25 -7.23 8.14
CA TRP A 107 -9.86 -6.42 9.20
C TRP A 107 -10.94 -5.48 8.67
N LEU A 108 -10.73 -4.89 7.49
CA LEU A 108 -11.74 -4.08 6.82
C LEU A 108 -12.96 -4.92 6.45
N LYS A 109 -12.76 -6.10 5.88
CA LYS A 109 -13.83 -7.04 5.52
C LYS A 109 -14.63 -7.48 6.75
N ALA A 110 -13.94 -7.79 7.85
CA ALA A 110 -14.60 -8.08 9.14
C ALA A 110 -15.39 -6.88 9.69
N SER A 111 -15.02 -5.65 9.31
CA SER A 111 -15.77 -4.42 9.64
C SER A 111 -16.83 -4.02 8.60
N GLY A 112 -17.08 -4.87 7.59
CA GLY A 112 -18.11 -4.68 6.57
C GLY A 112 -17.67 -3.90 5.32
N VAL A 113 -16.37 -3.67 5.14
CA VAL A 113 -15.83 -2.97 3.96
C VAL A 113 -15.02 -3.95 3.12
N ASP A 114 -15.50 -4.26 1.92
CA ASP A 114 -14.71 -5.01 0.93
C ASP A 114 -13.93 -4.01 0.07
N PHE A 115 -12.60 -4.12 0.10
CA PHE A 115 -11.72 -3.16 -0.57
C PHE A 115 -10.60 -3.91 -1.30
N PRO A 116 -10.35 -3.60 -2.59
CA PRO A 116 -9.41 -4.37 -3.40
C PRO A 116 -7.95 -4.06 -3.05
N LEU A 117 -7.05 -4.98 -3.41
CA LEU A 117 -5.61 -4.82 -3.25
C LEU A 117 -4.94 -4.52 -4.58
N VAL A 118 -3.86 -3.74 -4.55
CA VAL A 118 -2.91 -3.71 -5.67
C VAL A 118 -2.05 -4.96 -5.63
N VAL A 119 -2.16 -5.80 -6.65
CA VAL A 119 -1.33 -7.00 -6.80
C VAL A 119 0.12 -6.58 -6.97
N GLY A 120 1.04 -7.21 -6.24
CA GLY A 120 2.47 -6.83 -6.25
C GLY A 120 2.78 -5.48 -5.58
N GLY A 121 1.78 -4.73 -5.11
CA GLY A 121 1.92 -3.54 -4.29
C GLY A 121 2.74 -2.40 -4.91
N TYR A 122 3.36 -1.59 -4.05
CA TYR A 122 4.12 -0.40 -4.44
C TYR A 122 5.24 -0.72 -5.44
N LYS A 123 5.91 -1.87 -5.26
CA LYS A 123 6.96 -2.32 -6.18
C LYS A 123 6.42 -2.46 -7.61
N ALA A 124 5.25 -3.07 -7.79
CA ALA A 124 4.66 -3.27 -9.11
C ALA A 124 4.24 -1.95 -9.76
N LEU A 125 3.58 -1.06 -9.00
CA LEU A 125 3.23 0.29 -9.47
C LEU A 125 4.45 1.09 -9.88
N ARG A 126 5.50 1.10 -9.04
CA ARG A 126 6.75 1.79 -9.33
C ARG A 126 7.42 1.24 -10.59
N GLN A 127 7.45 -0.07 -10.75
CA GLN A 127 8.02 -0.68 -11.96
C GLN A 127 7.21 -0.31 -13.20
N ALA A 128 5.88 -0.28 -13.11
CA ALA A 128 5.02 0.11 -14.22
C ALA A 128 5.25 1.58 -14.63
N ALA A 129 5.40 2.49 -13.66
CA ALA A 129 5.71 3.90 -13.89
C ALA A 129 7.08 4.09 -14.57
N ILE A 130 8.10 3.36 -14.09
CA ILE A 130 9.44 3.38 -14.70
C ILE A 130 9.37 2.87 -16.14
N GLN A 131 8.73 1.72 -16.36
CA GLN A 131 8.61 1.14 -17.70
C GLN A 131 7.87 2.07 -18.67
N ALA A 132 6.81 2.74 -18.20
CA ALA A 132 6.10 3.72 -19.00
C ALA A 132 7.00 4.91 -19.38
N THR A 133 7.79 5.41 -18.43
CA THR A 133 8.76 6.48 -18.67
C THR A 133 9.81 6.05 -19.69
N GLU A 134 10.40 4.86 -19.52
CA GLU A 134 11.38 4.28 -20.44
C GLU A 134 10.82 4.14 -21.86
N THR A 135 9.56 3.75 -22.02
CA THR A 135 8.90 3.70 -23.33
C THR A 135 8.73 5.11 -23.93
N LEU A 136 8.28 6.07 -23.13
CA LEU A 136 8.01 7.44 -23.60
C LEU A 136 9.28 8.14 -24.10
N VAL A 137 10.42 7.94 -23.44
CA VAL A 137 11.70 8.56 -23.85
C VAL A 137 12.29 7.97 -25.14
N GLN A 138 11.78 6.83 -25.64
CA GLN A 138 12.18 6.30 -26.95
C GLN A 138 11.49 7.05 -28.11
N HIS A 139 10.44 7.83 -27.84
CA HIS A 139 9.78 8.62 -28.88
C HIS A 139 10.61 9.87 -29.23
N PRO A 140 10.58 10.33 -30.49
CA PRO A 140 11.28 11.54 -30.89
C PRO A 140 10.87 12.73 -30.02
N LEU A 141 11.83 13.33 -29.33
CA LEU A 141 11.63 14.56 -28.58
C LEU A 141 11.61 15.74 -29.55
N VAL A 142 10.48 16.45 -29.62
CA VAL A 142 10.40 17.73 -30.33
C VAL A 142 10.62 18.84 -29.33
N LEU A 143 11.74 19.55 -29.45
CA LEU A 143 12.03 20.73 -28.64
C LEU A 143 11.34 21.95 -29.26
N ILE A 144 10.33 22.49 -28.59
CA ILE A 144 9.66 23.73 -29.00
C ILE A 144 10.33 24.87 -28.22
N GLY A 145 11.15 25.66 -28.92
CA GLY A 145 11.76 26.88 -28.39
C GLY A 145 11.08 28.12 -28.95
N GLY A 146 10.84 29.10 -28.08
CA GLY A 146 10.36 30.45 -28.40
C GLY A 146 11.20 31.50 -27.69
#